data_AF-G0HND3-F1
#
_entry.id   AF-G0HND3-F1
#
_cell.length_a   1.000
_cell.length_b   1.000
_cell.length_c   1.000
_cell.angle_alpha   90.00
_cell.angle_beta   90.00
_cell.angle_gamma   90.00
#
_symmetry.space_group_name_H-M   'P 1'
#
loop_
_entity.id
_entity.type
_entity.pdbx_description
1 polymer ?
#
loop_
_entity_poly.entity_id
_entity_poly.type
_entity_poly.pdbx_seq_one_letter_code
_entity_poly.pdbx_strand_id
1 'polypeptide(L)'
;MFEIVRILYKELHYRRLKSNPQIAADPEKFRKQLRNAGDIKRGMALQSVAFLFFGVMMAGAIAGAEDETRAAVIFATYALLPFIMALYTTTVNASYATSMGIFEPLKPLPIRTGSKYLSVLLAIDNVPAVIALLPAAVLMMVKYGTPGLLGLLWVLTGAFLGHVLGLVVFTFFGSASVGGRFSKLRTLARTLGVILFIGIFYALNYLQQYVNEHYEDLLPFFSKYSLAYPFSVASITDPFHSSIILLGYLVVLVPLYLFILERLWGRLEEGAKVSRSRTVRFKAETHHPIVAIALKDLRIVFRKSALLVGFIFPLFIILPSAVNILVSGSIREWSVVSVLFMIGWVASVGVDTVLKIDGREFEFLRSLPITVGQFLRAKLLVMNAVPVTAGVGLVLAVSYLNARTLALLPAAVILPLLTSSVALAFFYHGESELSVPETNFGHVLVLMIINGATLGAIAGLWYFLGYPYALALATVGFVAVQALINR
;
A
#
# COMPACT_ATOMS: atom_id res chain seq x y z
N MET A 1 -22.21 -13.22 17.46
CA MET A 1 -20.92 -13.14 16.74
C MET A 1 -20.75 -11.80 16.01
N PHE A 2 -21.65 -11.47 15.07
CA PHE A 2 -21.54 -10.25 14.25
C PHE A 2 -21.57 -8.93 15.05
N GLU A 3 -22.32 -8.87 16.15
CA GLU A 3 -22.39 -7.69 17.01
C GLU A 3 -21.05 -7.35 17.70
N ILE A 4 -20.32 -8.36 18.18
CA ILE A 4 -18.97 -8.17 18.75
C ILE A 4 -18.01 -7.66 17.68
N VAL A 5 -18.08 -8.21 16.46
CA VAL A 5 -17.29 -7.72 15.32
C VAL A 5 -17.65 -6.28 14.97
N ARG A 6 -18.93 -5.92 15.02
CA ARG A 6 -19.40 -4.53 14.81
C ARG A 6 -18.83 -3.58 15.85
N ILE A 7 -18.82 -3.97 17.12
CA ILE A 7 -18.22 -3.18 18.20
C ILE A 7 -16.71 -3.03 17.97
N LEU A 8 -16.00 -4.12 17.66
CA LEU A 8 -14.56 -4.10 17.39
C LEU A 8 -14.20 -3.26 16.16
N TYR A 9 -15.00 -3.31 15.10
CA TYR A 9 -14.83 -2.47 13.93
C TYR A 9 -15.02 -1.00 14.27
N LYS A 10 -16.07 -0.66 15.03
CA LYS A 10 -16.30 0.71 15.51
C LYS A 10 -15.18 1.19 16.43
N GLU A 11 -14.64 0.33 17.30
CA GLU A 11 -13.50 0.63 18.17
C GLU A 11 -12.20 0.83 17.39
N LEU A 12 -11.95 0.02 16.35
CA LEU A 12 -10.83 0.20 15.44
C LEU A 12 -10.87 1.58 14.79
N HIS A 13 -12.03 1.97 14.26
CA HIS A 13 -12.21 3.30 13.66
C HIS A 13 -12.18 4.41 14.70
N TYR A 14 -12.75 4.22 15.89
CA TYR A 14 -12.64 5.16 17.00
C TYR A 14 -11.19 5.43 17.36
N ARG A 15 -10.36 4.39 17.53
CA ARG A 15 -8.93 4.54 17.83
C ARG A 15 -8.16 5.18 16.68
N ARG A 16 -8.51 4.90 15.43
CA ARG A 16 -7.95 5.58 14.25
C ARG A 16 -8.25 7.07 14.29
N LEU A 17 -9.51 7.45 14.48
CA LEU A 17 -9.94 8.85 14.54
C LEU A 17 -9.33 9.57 15.75
N LYS A 18 -9.30 8.92 16.92
CA LYS A 18 -8.69 9.48 18.13
C LYS A 18 -7.18 9.68 17.99
N SER A 19 -6.52 8.82 17.22
CA SER A 19 -5.10 8.97 16.92
C SER A 19 -4.78 10.01 15.85
N ASN A 20 -5.80 10.60 15.21
CA ASN A 20 -5.64 11.72 14.30
C ASN A 20 -5.96 13.03 15.06
N PRO A 21 -4.95 13.86 15.38
CA PRO A 21 -5.15 15.13 16.09
C PRO A 21 -6.17 16.05 15.41
N GLN A 22 -6.18 16.06 14.07
CA GLN A 22 -7.09 16.89 13.27
C GLN A 22 -8.57 16.57 13.52
N ILE A 23 -8.87 15.29 13.75
CA ILE A 23 -10.26 14.83 13.93
C ILE A 23 -10.61 14.78 15.41
N ALA A 24 -9.64 14.44 16.27
CA ALA A 24 -9.84 14.36 17.71
C ALA A 24 -10.10 15.74 18.36
N ALA A 25 -9.53 16.82 17.80
CA ALA A 25 -9.69 18.17 18.32
C ALA A 25 -11.08 18.78 18.07
N ASP A 26 -11.81 18.32 17.04
CA ASP A 26 -13.15 18.81 16.69
C ASP A 26 -14.22 17.74 17.03
N PRO A 27 -15.02 17.94 18.09
CA PRO A 27 -16.03 16.98 18.52
C PRO A 27 -17.11 16.69 17.48
N GLU A 28 -17.49 17.67 16.65
CA GLU A 28 -18.53 17.51 15.63
C GLU A 28 -18.01 16.72 14.44
N LYS A 29 -16.81 17.06 13.94
CA LYS A 29 -16.12 16.28 12.90
C LYS A 29 -15.87 14.86 13.38
N PHE A 30 -15.42 14.68 14.64
CA PHE A 30 -15.20 13.36 15.23
C PHE A 30 -16.47 12.52 15.23
N ARG A 31 -17.58 13.05 15.72
CA ARG A 31 -18.88 12.33 15.77
C ARG A 31 -19.38 11.99 14.38
N LYS A 32 -19.31 12.94 13.43
CA LYS A 32 -19.76 12.73 12.05
C LYS A 32 -18.93 11.66 11.34
N GLN A 33 -17.61 11.71 11.48
CA GLN A 33 -16.71 10.72 10.88
C GLN A 33 -16.84 9.35 11.55
N LEU A 34 -16.98 9.28 12.87
CA LEU A 34 -17.20 8.01 13.56
C LEU A 34 -18.53 7.35 13.15
N ARG A 35 -19.59 8.15 12.95
CA ARG A 35 -20.88 7.65 12.45
C ARG A 35 -20.77 7.09 11.03
N ASN A 36 -19.97 7.73 10.18
CA ASN A 36 -19.83 7.34 8.78
C ASN A 36 -18.85 6.17 8.59
N ALA A 37 -17.67 6.24 9.22
CA ALA A 37 -16.59 5.26 9.07
C ALA A 37 -16.75 4.05 10.01
N GLY A 38 -17.36 4.23 11.19
CA GLY A 38 -17.61 3.18 12.16
C GLY A 38 -18.80 2.27 11.82
N ASP A 39 -19.55 2.57 10.76
CA ASP A 39 -20.59 1.67 10.25
C ASP A 39 -20.00 0.72 9.19
N ILE A 40 -19.95 -0.57 9.53
CA ILE A 40 -19.47 -1.64 8.64
C ILE A 40 -20.18 -1.59 7.29
N LYS A 41 -21.52 -1.46 7.27
CA LYS A 41 -22.29 -1.56 6.03
C LYS A 41 -21.93 -0.43 5.09
N ARG A 42 -21.84 0.79 5.61
CA ARG A 42 -21.55 1.98 4.82
C ARG A 42 -20.10 2.02 4.35
N GLY A 43 -19.15 1.70 5.24
CA GLY A 43 -17.73 1.63 4.89
C GLY A 43 -17.46 0.59 3.81
N MET A 44 -18.00 -0.61 3.98
CA MET A 44 -17.90 -1.69 3.00
C MET A 44 -18.58 -1.32 1.68
N ALA A 45 -19.81 -0.79 1.71
CA ALA A 45 -20.53 -0.40 0.49
C ALA A 45 -19.77 0.65 -0.32
N LEU A 46 -19.24 1.69 0.32
CA LEU A 46 -18.55 2.78 -0.38
C LEU A 46 -17.26 2.29 -1.04
N GLN A 47 -16.47 1.45 -0.36
CA GLN A 47 -15.29 0.82 -0.96
C GLN A 47 -15.69 -0.15 -2.09
N SER A 48 -16.73 -0.93 -1.87
CA SER A 48 -17.22 -1.91 -2.85
C SER A 48 -17.70 -1.25 -4.13
N VAL A 49 -18.37 -0.09 -4.06
CA VAL A 49 -18.79 0.67 -5.25
C VAL A 49 -17.58 1.11 -6.09
N ALA A 50 -16.51 1.60 -5.45
CA ALA A 50 -15.29 1.97 -6.17
C ALA A 50 -14.62 0.74 -6.82
N PHE A 51 -14.61 -0.41 -6.15
CA PHE A 51 -14.07 -1.66 -6.69
C PHE A 51 -14.95 -2.26 -7.79
N LEU A 52 -16.27 -2.04 -7.74
CA LEU A 52 -17.21 -2.50 -8.75
C LEU A 52 -16.96 -1.80 -10.09
N PHE A 53 -16.54 -0.53 -10.09
CA PHE A 53 -16.10 0.17 -11.31
C PHE A 53 -14.94 -0.56 -12.01
N PHE A 54 -13.89 -0.94 -11.25
CA PHE A 54 -12.80 -1.77 -11.80
C PHE A 54 -13.30 -3.14 -12.29
N GLY A 55 -14.28 -3.71 -11.59
CA GLY A 55 -14.92 -4.96 -11.99
C GLY A 55 -15.63 -4.92 -13.32
N VAL A 56 -16.33 -3.82 -13.62
CA VAL A 56 -16.99 -3.61 -14.91
C VAL A 56 -15.94 -3.51 -16.03
N MET A 57 -14.80 -2.86 -15.79
CA MET A 57 -13.70 -2.81 -16.76
C MET A 57 -13.12 -4.20 -17.04
N MET A 58 -12.88 -5.01 -16.00
CA MET A 58 -12.40 -6.39 -16.14
C MET A 58 -13.42 -7.27 -16.88
N ALA A 59 -14.72 -7.09 -16.62
CA ALA A 59 -15.78 -7.77 -17.34
C ALA A 59 -15.78 -7.42 -18.85
N GLY A 60 -15.46 -6.17 -19.21
CA GLY A 60 -15.30 -5.77 -20.61
C GLY A 60 -14.26 -6.59 -21.37
N ALA A 61 -13.12 -6.91 -20.74
CA ALA A 61 -12.09 -7.75 -21.34
C ALA A 61 -12.57 -9.20 -21.59
N ILE A 62 -13.42 -9.72 -20.71
CA ILE A 62 -14.04 -11.05 -20.86
C ILE A 62 -15.15 -11.02 -21.92
N ALA A 63 -15.92 -9.94 -22.00
CA ALA A 63 -16.96 -9.78 -23.01
C ALA A 63 -16.38 -9.85 -24.42
N GLY A 64 -15.22 -9.19 -24.62
CA GLY A 64 -14.47 -9.20 -25.87
C GLY A 64 -13.69 -10.47 -26.18
N ALA A 65 -13.71 -11.49 -25.31
CA ALA A 65 -13.08 -12.77 -25.61
C ALA A 65 -13.93 -13.56 -26.63
N GLU A 66 -13.26 -14.06 -27.67
CA GLU A 66 -13.88 -14.77 -28.80
C GLU A 66 -14.39 -16.17 -28.43
N ASP A 67 -13.71 -16.87 -27.51
CA ASP A 67 -14.07 -18.21 -27.06
C ASP A 67 -14.08 -18.36 -25.52
N GLU A 68 -14.63 -19.47 -25.03
CA GLU A 68 -14.69 -19.79 -23.60
C GLU A 68 -13.31 -19.93 -22.96
N THR A 69 -12.37 -20.51 -23.70
CA THR A 69 -11.06 -20.87 -23.19
C THR A 69 -10.19 -19.63 -22.98
N ARG A 70 -10.28 -18.61 -23.85
CA ARG A 70 -9.65 -17.29 -23.70
C ARG A 70 -10.28 -16.51 -22.58
N ALA A 71 -11.61 -16.52 -22.48
CA ALA A 71 -12.34 -15.91 -21.39
C ALA A 71 -11.93 -16.51 -20.03
N ALA A 72 -11.76 -17.83 -19.95
CA ALA A 72 -11.34 -18.55 -18.75
C ALA A 72 -9.88 -18.23 -18.36
N VAL A 73 -8.96 -18.11 -19.32
CA VAL A 73 -7.58 -17.68 -19.05
C VAL A 73 -7.52 -16.26 -18.48
N ILE A 74 -8.22 -15.32 -19.12
CA ILE A 74 -8.30 -13.93 -18.67
C ILE A 74 -8.87 -13.87 -17.26
N PHE A 75 -9.98 -14.58 -17.02
CA PHE A 75 -10.61 -14.65 -15.72
C PHE A 75 -9.71 -15.30 -14.64
N ALA A 76 -9.02 -16.40 -14.95
CA ALA A 76 -8.10 -17.05 -14.02
C ALA A 76 -6.99 -16.10 -13.55
N THR A 77 -6.49 -15.28 -14.46
CA THR A 77 -5.46 -14.30 -14.15
C THR A 77 -6.00 -13.14 -13.30
N TYR A 78 -7.27 -12.74 -13.49
CA TYR A 78 -7.94 -11.79 -12.60
C TYR A 78 -8.26 -12.39 -11.22
N ALA A 79 -8.58 -13.68 -11.14
CA ALA A 79 -8.88 -14.40 -9.90
C ALA A 79 -7.73 -14.42 -8.88
N LEU A 80 -6.50 -14.13 -9.32
CA LEU A 80 -5.35 -13.90 -8.43
C LEU A 80 -5.46 -12.62 -7.60
N LEU A 81 -6.17 -11.60 -8.08
CA LEU A 81 -6.22 -10.30 -7.42
C LEU A 81 -6.82 -10.40 -6.01
N PRO A 82 -7.97 -11.06 -5.76
CA PRO A 82 -8.51 -11.19 -4.41
C PRO A 82 -7.63 -12.02 -3.48
N PHE A 83 -6.93 -13.03 -4.00
CA PHE A 83 -5.95 -13.78 -3.23
C PHE A 83 -4.82 -12.87 -2.71
N ILE A 84 -4.21 -12.11 -3.61
CA ILE A 84 -3.11 -11.19 -3.28
C ILE A 84 -3.58 -10.08 -2.36
N MET A 85 -4.70 -9.45 -2.69
CA MET A 85 -5.31 -8.41 -1.87
C MET A 85 -5.59 -8.95 -0.46
N ALA A 86 -6.26 -10.10 -0.33
CA ALA A 86 -6.56 -10.70 0.96
C ALA A 86 -5.31 -11.06 1.77
N LEU A 87 -4.26 -11.59 1.13
CA LEU A 87 -2.97 -11.86 1.77
C LEU A 87 -2.38 -10.59 2.38
N TYR A 88 -2.38 -9.51 1.61
CA TYR A 88 -1.80 -8.24 2.01
C TYR A 88 -2.62 -7.49 3.06
N THR A 89 -3.91 -7.26 2.80
CA THR A 89 -4.82 -6.56 3.72
C THR A 89 -4.87 -7.30 5.05
N THR A 90 -4.95 -8.64 5.05
CA THR A 90 -4.96 -9.42 6.28
C THR A 90 -3.65 -9.24 7.04
N THR A 91 -2.50 -9.36 6.38
CA THR A 91 -1.18 -9.22 7.03
C THR A 91 -0.98 -7.82 7.62
N VAL A 92 -1.31 -6.77 6.86
CA VAL A 92 -1.13 -5.37 7.25
C VAL A 92 -2.14 -4.95 8.31
N ASN A 93 -3.43 -5.23 8.09
CA ASN A 93 -4.49 -4.83 9.02
C ASN A 93 -4.43 -5.63 10.31
N ALA A 94 -3.99 -6.90 10.30
CA ALA A 94 -3.75 -7.66 11.53
C ALA A 94 -2.65 -6.99 12.37
N SER A 95 -1.54 -6.60 11.74
CA SER A 95 -0.46 -5.87 12.43
C SER A 95 -0.94 -4.53 12.97
N TYR A 96 -1.85 -3.86 12.26
CA TYR A 96 -2.39 -2.57 12.68
C TYR A 96 -3.36 -2.71 13.85
N ALA A 97 -4.37 -3.57 13.73
CA ALA A 97 -5.39 -3.85 14.74
C ALA A 97 -4.76 -4.26 16.08
N THR A 98 -3.75 -5.13 16.03
CA THR A 98 -3.01 -5.57 17.22
C THR A 98 -2.15 -4.47 17.83
N SER A 99 -1.44 -3.67 17.02
CA SER A 99 -0.66 -2.53 17.52
C SER A 99 -1.51 -1.42 18.16
N MET A 100 -2.77 -1.31 17.76
CA MET A 100 -3.73 -0.38 18.35
C MET A 100 -4.30 -0.88 19.68
N GLY A 101 -4.08 -2.14 20.04
CA GLY A 101 -4.59 -2.72 21.28
C GLY A 101 -6.11 -2.84 21.31
N ILE A 102 -6.79 -3.03 20.16
CA ILE A 102 -8.27 -3.11 20.11
C ILE A 102 -8.82 -4.29 20.94
N PHE A 103 -7.98 -5.29 21.20
CA PHE A 103 -8.33 -6.47 22.00
C PHE A 103 -7.96 -6.35 23.48
N GLU A 104 -7.23 -5.31 23.92
CA GLU A 104 -6.89 -5.14 25.33
C GLU A 104 -8.13 -5.17 26.25
N PRO A 105 -9.28 -4.55 25.90
CA PRO A 105 -10.49 -4.64 26.72
C PRO A 105 -11.10 -6.05 26.79
N LEU A 106 -10.79 -6.92 25.82
CA LEU A 106 -11.33 -8.27 25.75
C LEU A 106 -10.47 -9.33 26.44
N LYS A 107 -9.18 -9.06 26.67
CA LYS A 107 -8.25 -9.98 27.36
C LYS A 107 -8.67 -10.39 28.77
N PRO A 108 -9.19 -9.48 29.64
CA PRO A 108 -9.59 -9.89 30.99
C PRO A 108 -10.90 -10.67 31.04
N LEU A 109 -11.65 -10.70 29.93
CA LEU A 109 -12.89 -11.46 29.85
C LEU A 109 -12.57 -12.93 29.51
N PRO A 110 -13.31 -13.91 30.06
CA PRO A 110 -13.11 -15.34 29.78
C PRO A 110 -13.61 -15.74 28.38
N ILE A 111 -13.21 -15.00 27.34
CA ILE A 111 -13.64 -15.16 25.96
C ILE A 111 -12.57 -15.93 25.21
N ARG A 112 -12.78 -17.24 25.01
CA ARG A 112 -11.89 -18.12 24.24
C ARG A 112 -11.91 -17.88 22.72
N THR A 113 -12.73 -16.96 22.22
CA THR A 113 -13.02 -16.78 20.78
C THR A 113 -12.48 -15.49 20.17
N GLY A 114 -11.62 -14.74 20.86
CA GLY A 114 -11.18 -13.43 20.36
C GLY A 114 -10.40 -13.46 19.04
N SER A 115 -9.69 -14.55 18.72
CA SER A 115 -9.04 -14.72 17.42
C SER A 115 -10.03 -14.87 16.27
N LYS A 116 -11.18 -15.53 16.50
CA LYS A 116 -12.26 -15.62 15.50
C LYS A 116 -12.81 -14.24 15.16
N TYR A 117 -12.99 -13.38 16.16
CA TYR A 117 -13.47 -12.01 15.92
C TYR A 117 -12.45 -11.16 15.16
N LEU A 118 -11.14 -11.28 15.47
CA LEU A 118 -10.08 -10.63 14.69
C LEU A 118 -10.09 -11.12 13.24
N SER A 119 -10.20 -12.43 13.03
CA SER A 119 -10.22 -13.00 11.69
C SER A 119 -11.39 -12.47 10.86
N VAL A 120 -12.60 -12.47 11.44
CA VAL A 120 -13.80 -11.96 10.76
C VAL A 120 -13.67 -10.46 10.50
N LEU A 121 -13.14 -9.69 11.46
CA LEU A 121 -12.87 -8.26 11.28
C LEU A 121 -11.95 -8.01 10.08
N LEU A 122 -10.88 -8.80 9.94
CA LEU A 122 -9.93 -8.69 8.83
C LEU A 122 -10.52 -9.22 7.50
N ALA A 123 -11.36 -10.25 7.55
CA ALA A 123 -12.03 -10.78 6.37
C ALA A 123 -13.03 -9.79 5.77
N ILE A 124 -13.69 -8.95 6.60
CA ILE A 124 -14.57 -7.87 6.12
C ILE A 124 -13.82 -6.91 5.20
N ASP A 125 -12.57 -6.59 5.50
CA ASP A 125 -11.74 -5.71 4.67
C ASP A 125 -11.38 -6.32 3.30
N ASN A 126 -11.60 -7.64 3.11
CA ASN A 126 -11.33 -8.34 1.84
C ASN A 126 -12.55 -8.36 0.91
N VAL A 127 -13.74 -8.04 1.42
CA VAL A 127 -15.00 -8.08 0.66
C VAL A 127 -14.97 -7.20 -0.60
N PRO A 128 -14.43 -5.96 -0.57
CA PRO A 128 -14.35 -5.13 -1.78
C PRO A 128 -13.55 -5.78 -2.92
N ALA A 129 -12.47 -6.52 -2.60
CA ALA A 129 -11.66 -7.22 -3.60
C ALA A 129 -12.44 -8.35 -4.29
N VAL A 130 -13.26 -9.09 -3.54
CA VAL A 130 -14.16 -10.11 -4.09
C VAL A 130 -15.25 -9.47 -4.96
N ILE A 131 -15.84 -8.36 -4.50
CA ILE A 131 -16.88 -7.63 -5.24
C ILE A 131 -16.34 -7.09 -6.58
N ALA A 132 -15.06 -6.72 -6.63
CA ALA A 132 -14.41 -6.31 -7.87
C ALA A 132 -14.48 -7.38 -8.97
N LEU A 133 -14.44 -8.67 -8.64
CA LEU A 133 -14.54 -9.73 -9.65
C LEU A 133 -15.96 -10.21 -9.91
N LEU A 134 -16.94 -9.72 -9.15
CA LEU A 134 -18.31 -10.16 -9.27
C LEU A 134 -18.91 -9.84 -10.65
N PRO A 135 -18.73 -8.65 -11.25
CA PRO A 135 -19.19 -8.39 -12.61
C PRO A 135 -18.57 -9.35 -13.65
N ALA A 136 -17.28 -9.62 -13.54
CA ALA A 136 -16.56 -10.56 -14.42
C ALA A 136 -17.08 -12.00 -14.27
N ALA A 137 -17.32 -12.46 -13.04
CA ALA A 137 -17.85 -13.80 -12.77
C ALA A 137 -19.30 -13.95 -13.23
N VAL A 138 -20.14 -12.93 -13.03
CA VAL A 138 -21.53 -12.90 -13.50
C VAL A 138 -21.56 -12.96 -15.03
N LEU A 139 -20.71 -12.20 -15.72
CA LEU A 139 -20.62 -12.25 -17.18
C LEU A 139 -20.21 -13.65 -17.68
N MET A 140 -19.22 -14.27 -17.05
CA MET A 140 -18.83 -15.66 -17.34
C MET A 140 -19.99 -16.63 -17.13
N MET A 141 -20.78 -16.45 -16.08
CA MET A 141 -21.94 -17.29 -15.78
C MET A 141 -23.05 -17.12 -16.81
N VAL A 142 -23.32 -15.89 -17.25
CA VAL A 142 -24.33 -15.61 -18.28
C VAL A 142 -23.90 -16.15 -19.65
N LYS A 143 -22.62 -16.01 -20.03
CA LYS A 143 -22.12 -16.39 -21.35
C LYS A 143 -21.79 -17.89 -21.47
N TYR A 144 -21.29 -18.51 -20.40
CA TYR A 144 -20.76 -19.89 -20.44
C TYR A 144 -21.36 -20.83 -19.39
N GLY A 145 -22.20 -20.35 -18.46
CA GLY A 145 -22.88 -21.19 -17.47
C GLY A 145 -21.99 -21.64 -16.31
N THR A 146 -21.83 -22.96 -16.15
CA THR A 146 -21.11 -23.61 -15.03
C THR A 146 -19.67 -23.12 -14.80
N PRO A 147 -18.84 -22.86 -15.83
CA PRO A 147 -17.49 -22.29 -15.67
C PRO A 147 -17.49 -20.95 -14.91
N GLY A 148 -18.52 -20.11 -15.11
CA GLY A 148 -18.65 -18.86 -14.36
C GLY A 148 -18.93 -19.06 -12.87
N LEU A 149 -19.74 -20.06 -12.52
CA LEU A 149 -19.99 -20.43 -11.11
C LEU A 149 -18.72 -20.95 -10.44
N LEU A 150 -17.98 -21.83 -11.12
CA LEU A 150 -16.72 -22.36 -10.63
C LEU A 150 -15.66 -21.27 -10.50
N GLY A 151 -15.61 -20.35 -11.46
CA GLY A 151 -14.79 -19.15 -11.38
C GLY A 151 -15.07 -18.33 -10.11
N LEU A 152 -16.34 -18.11 -9.77
CA LEU A 152 -16.72 -17.41 -8.54
C LEU A 152 -16.27 -18.18 -7.27
N LEU A 153 -16.45 -19.50 -7.24
CA LEU A 153 -15.98 -20.33 -6.13
C LEU A 153 -14.46 -20.27 -5.98
N TRP A 154 -13.72 -20.22 -7.07
CA TRP A 154 -12.27 -20.03 -7.07
C TRP A 154 -11.85 -18.65 -6.58
N VAL A 155 -12.60 -17.60 -6.91
CA VAL A 155 -12.37 -16.25 -6.36
C VAL A 155 -12.54 -16.25 -4.84
N LEU A 156 -13.59 -16.88 -4.33
CA LEU A 156 -13.85 -16.98 -2.89
C LEU A 156 -12.76 -17.82 -2.19
N THR A 157 -12.41 -18.96 -2.78
CA THR A 157 -11.34 -19.85 -2.26
C THR A 157 -9.99 -19.15 -2.28
N GLY A 158 -9.73 -18.35 -3.30
CA GLY A 158 -8.58 -17.47 -3.42
C GLY A 158 -8.45 -16.44 -2.32
N ALA A 159 -9.52 -15.66 -2.13
CA ALA A 159 -9.58 -14.69 -1.05
C ALA A 159 -9.40 -15.38 0.32
N PHE A 160 -9.98 -16.57 0.51
CA PHE A 160 -9.80 -17.35 1.73
C PHE A 160 -8.37 -17.86 1.90
N LEU A 161 -7.76 -18.43 0.88
CA LEU A 161 -6.35 -18.84 0.85
C LEU A 161 -5.43 -17.66 1.22
N GLY A 162 -5.65 -16.50 0.60
CA GLY A 162 -4.90 -15.28 0.87
C GLY A 162 -5.05 -14.85 2.33
N HIS A 163 -6.28 -14.85 2.85
CA HIS A 163 -6.55 -14.57 4.25
C HIS A 163 -5.84 -15.53 5.21
N VAL A 164 -5.90 -16.85 4.96
CA VAL A 164 -5.23 -17.87 5.79
C VAL A 164 -3.71 -17.68 5.76
N LEU A 165 -3.11 -17.53 4.58
CA LEU A 165 -1.68 -17.29 4.45
C LEU A 165 -1.27 -15.96 5.10
N GLY A 166 -2.11 -14.92 5.01
CA GLY A 166 -1.87 -13.65 5.69
C GLY A 166 -1.87 -13.79 7.21
N LEU A 167 -2.80 -14.58 7.75
CA LEU A 167 -2.80 -14.93 9.18
C LEU A 167 -1.58 -15.76 9.57
N VAL A 168 -1.11 -16.69 8.72
CA VAL A 168 0.13 -17.46 8.95
C VAL A 168 1.32 -16.51 9.03
N VAL A 169 1.51 -15.66 8.01
CA VAL A 169 2.60 -14.68 7.96
C VAL A 169 2.55 -13.77 9.19
N PHE A 170 1.38 -13.23 9.53
CA PHE A 170 1.21 -12.39 10.71
C PHE A 170 1.48 -13.17 12.01
N THR A 171 0.99 -14.40 12.12
CA THR A 171 1.19 -15.20 13.33
C THR A 171 2.66 -15.47 13.56
N PHE A 172 3.42 -15.89 12.55
CA PHE A 172 4.84 -16.25 12.70
C PHE A 172 5.80 -15.04 12.68
N PHE A 173 5.53 -14.03 11.85
CA PHE A 173 6.43 -12.89 11.60
C PHE A 173 5.85 -11.53 12.03
N GLY A 174 4.55 -11.44 12.32
CA GLY A 174 3.88 -10.18 12.65
C GLY A 174 3.92 -9.77 14.12
N SER A 175 4.11 -10.72 15.05
CA SER A 175 4.08 -10.39 16.48
C SER A 175 5.24 -9.48 16.89
N ALA A 176 4.90 -8.36 17.54
CA ALA A 176 5.84 -7.35 18.02
C ALA A 176 6.61 -7.88 19.25
N SER A 177 7.57 -8.78 19.04
CA SER A 177 8.54 -9.10 20.09
C SER A 177 9.59 -8.00 20.13
N VAL A 178 9.51 -7.14 21.14
CA VAL A 178 10.55 -6.13 21.42
C VAL A 178 11.75 -6.84 22.05
N GLY A 179 12.94 -6.72 21.43
CA GLY A 179 14.21 -7.13 22.06
C GLY A 179 14.73 -8.54 21.75
N GLY A 180 14.05 -9.36 20.94
CA GLY A 180 14.54 -10.69 20.55
C GLY A 180 15.73 -10.65 19.57
N ARG A 181 16.59 -11.69 19.58
CA ARG A 181 17.78 -11.85 18.69
C ARG A 181 17.46 -11.69 17.20
N PHE A 182 16.20 -11.94 16.80
CA PHE A 182 15.71 -11.86 15.42
C PHE A 182 14.78 -10.66 15.14
N SER A 183 14.67 -9.69 16.04
CA SER A 183 13.80 -8.52 15.87
C SER A 183 14.09 -7.74 14.57
N LYS A 184 15.37 -7.51 14.26
CA LYS A 184 15.78 -6.83 13.01
C LYS A 184 15.42 -7.65 11.76
N LEU A 185 15.63 -8.97 11.81
CA LEU A 185 15.32 -9.88 10.71
C LEU A 185 13.81 -9.93 10.43
N ARG A 186 12.99 -9.89 11.48
CA ARG A 186 11.53 -9.87 11.37
C ARG A 186 11.01 -8.55 10.78
N THR A 187 11.61 -7.42 11.15
CA THR A 187 11.31 -6.13 10.52
C THR A 187 11.71 -6.13 9.04
N LEU A 188 12.90 -6.65 8.71
CA LEU A 188 13.36 -6.77 7.33
C LEU A 188 12.43 -7.68 6.51
N ALA A 189 12.04 -8.85 7.03
CA ALA A 189 11.11 -9.77 6.38
C ALA A 189 9.75 -9.12 6.11
N ARG A 190 9.29 -8.25 7.01
CA ARG A 190 8.06 -7.49 6.82
C ARG A 190 8.19 -6.47 5.69
N THR A 191 9.30 -5.74 5.64
CA THR A 191 9.60 -4.79 4.55
C THR A 191 9.75 -5.51 3.22
N LEU A 192 10.48 -6.62 3.19
CA LEU A 192 10.60 -7.48 2.01
C LEU A 192 9.26 -8.07 1.59
N GLY A 193 8.38 -8.45 2.53
CA GLY A 193 7.03 -8.92 2.23
C GLY A 193 6.16 -7.85 1.56
N VAL A 194 6.25 -6.59 2.01
CA VAL A 194 5.57 -5.47 1.34
C VAL A 194 6.15 -5.27 -0.07
N ILE A 195 7.48 -5.26 -0.23
CA ILE A 195 8.13 -5.12 -1.55
C ILE A 195 7.77 -6.28 -2.48
N LEU A 196 7.78 -7.51 -1.97
CA LEU A 196 7.40 -8.72 -2.71
C LEU A 196 5.94 -8.64 -3.17
N PHE A 197 5.05 -8.12 -2.34
CA PHE A 197 3.66 -7.87 -2.75
C PHE A 197 3.57 -6.90 -3.94
N ILE A 198 4.37 -5.83 -3.94
CA ILE A 198 4.48 -4.91 -5.10
C ILE A 198 4.96 -5.67 -6.33
N GLY A 199 6.03 -6.47 -6.16
CA GLY A 199 6.61 -7.28 -7.23
C GLY A 199 5.60 -8.27 -7.81
N ILE A 200 4.84 -8.96 -6.97
CA ILE A 200 3.80 -9.90 -7.40
C ILE A 200 2.68 -9.17 -8.14
N PHE A 201 2.22 -8.02 -7.64
CA PHE A 201 1.20 -7.23 -8.32
C PHE A 201 1.63 -6.84 -9.75
N TYR A 202 2.89 -6.44 -9.95
CA TYR A 202 3.40 -6.16 -11.28
C TYR A 202 3.64 -7.38 -12.13
N ALA A 203 4.17 -8.45 -11.54
CA ALA A 203 4.33 -9.72 -12.23
C ALA A 203 2.97 -10.19 -12.78
N LEU A 204 1.87 -9.95 -12.07
CA LEU A 204 0.54 -10.24 -12.57
C LEU A 204 0.06 -9.33 -13.68
N ASN A 205 0.26 -8.01 -13.57
CA ASN A 205 -0.12 -7.12 -14.66
C ASN A 205 0.66 -7.45 -15.94
N TYR A 206 1.95 -7.74 -15.82
CA TYR A 206 2.78 -8.20 -16.94
C TYR A 206 2.31 -9.56 -17.45
N LEU A 207 2.06 -10.52 -16.55
CA LEU A 207 1.54 -11.84 -16.92
C LEU A 207 0.20 -11.71 -17.64
N GLN A 208 -0.71 -10.84 -17.21
CA GLN A 208 -1.99 -10.58 -17.87
C GLN A 208 -1.80 -10.08 -19.30
N GLN A 209 -0.92 -9.10 -19.49
CA GLN A 209 -0.61 -8.58 -20.82
C GLN A 209 0.00 -9.68 -21.71
N TYR A 210 1.02 -10.37 -21.19
CA TYR A 210 1.70 -11.44 -21.91
C TYR A 210 0.74 -12.58 -22.28
N VAL A 211 -0.14 -12.96 -21.36
CA VAL A 211 -1.17 -13.98 -21.55
C VAL A 211 -2.20 -13.56 -22.59
N ASN A 212 -2.61 -12.29 -22.62
CA ASN A 212 -3.52 -11.78 -23.65
C ASN A 212 -2.88 -11.81 -25.05
N GLU A 213 -1.58 -11.55 -25.15
CA GLU A 213 -0.84 -11.48 -26.42
C GLU A 213 -0.40 -12.86 -26.93
N HIS A 214 -0.09 -13.82 -26.04
CA HIS A 214 0.47 -15.13 -26.38
C HIS A 214 -0.42 -16.28 -25.88
N TYR A 215 -1.74 -16.07 -25.88
CA TYR A 215 -2.71 -17.00 -25.33
C TYR A 215 -2.61 -18.41 -25.93
N GLU A 216 -2.45 -18.51 -27.26
CA GLU A 216 -2.37 -19.79 -27.98
C GLU A 216 -1.13 -20.60 -27.58
N ASP A 217 0.02 -19.94 -27.40
CA ASP A 217 1.29 -20.58 -27.02
C ASP A 217 1.29 -21.04 -25.55
N LEU A 218 0.50 -20.38 -24.70
CA LEU A 218 0.43 -20.65 -23.27
C LEU A 218 -0.62 -21.69 -22.90
N LEU A 219 -1.61 -21.91 -23.77
CA LEU A 219 -2.68 -22.89 -23.59
C LEU A 219 -2.20 -24.28 -23.16
N PRO A 220 -1.11 -24.85 -23.73
CA PRO A 220 -0.58 -26.15 -23.30
C PRO A 220 0.03 -26.15 -21.89
N PHE A 221 0.52 -25.00 -21.41
CA PHE A 221 1.07 -24.87 -20.06
C PHE A 221 -0.06 -24.80 -19.02
N PHE A 222 -1.07 -23.97 -19.29
CA PHE A 222 -2.25 -23.84 -18.42
C PHE A 222 -3.12 -25.10 -18.40
N SER A 223 -3.07 -25.94 -19.44
CA SER A 223 -3.76 -27.24 -19.44
C SER A 223 -2.98 -28.33 -18.69
N LYS A 224 -1.64 -28.26 -18.66
CA LYS A 224 -0.76 -29.27 -18.04
C LYS A 224 -0.61 -29.14 -16.53
N TYR A 225 -0.63 -27.93 -15.98
CA TYR A 225 -0.44 -27.68 -14.54
C TYR A 225 -1.77 -27.48 -13.80
N SER A 226 -2.64 -28.50 -13.86
CA SER A 226 -4.03 -28.41 -13.39
C SER A 226 -4.23 -28.23 -11.88
N LEU A 227 -3.17 -28.39 -11.07
CA LEU A 227 -3.23 -28.43 -9.60
C LEU A 227 -2.78 -27.14 -8.90
N ALA A 228 -2.13 -26.20 -9.59
CA ALA A 228 -1.63 -24.98 -8.96
C ALA A 228 -2.71 -23.89 -9.04
N TYR A 229 -3.29 -23.51 -7.91
CA TYR A 229 -4.18 -22.34 -7.82
C TYR A 229 -3.47 -21.05 -8.28
N PRO A 230 -4.10 -20.21 -9.12
CA PRO A 230 -5.18 -20.43 -10.09
C PRO A 230 -4.58 -20.39 -11.51
N PHE A 231 -3.70 -21.33 -11.82
CA PHE A 231 -2.93 -21.39 -13.06
C PHE A 231 -3.48 -22.40 -14.07
N SER A 232 -4.75 -22.80 -13.95
CA SER A 232 -5.31 -23.80 -14.87
C SER A 232 -6.66 -23.41 -15.42
N VAL A 233 -6.71 -23.28 -16.74
CA VAL A 233 -7.94 -23.16 -17.53
C VAL A 233 -8.84 -24.37 -17.31
N ALA A 234 -8.23 -25.56 -17.26
CA ALA A 234 -8.93 -26.82 -17.02
C ALA A 234 -9.58 -26.85 -15.63
N SER A 235 -9.09 -26.06 -14.67
CA SER A 235 -9.73 -25.92 -13.35
C SER A 235 -10.97 -25.02 -13.35
N ILE A 236 -11.31 -24.38 -14.46
CA ILE A 236 -12.52 -23.55 -14.63
C ILE A 236 -13.46 -24.17 -15.66
N THR A 237 -12.93 -24.72 -16.74
CA THR A 237 -13.72 -25.24 -17.88
C THR A 237 -14.14 -26.71 -17.71
N ASP A 238 -13.49 -27.50 -16.84
CA ASP A 238 -13.93 -28.86 -16.48
C ASP A 238 -14.59 -28.88 -15.09
N PRO A 239 -15.94 -28.97 -15.01
CA PRO A 239 -16.65 -28.86 -13.74
C PRO A 239 -16.32 -29.92 -12.70
N PHE A 240 -16.09 -31.16 -13.13
CA PHE A 240 -15.86 -32.27 -12.22
C PHE A 240 -14.45 -32.17 -11.62
N HIS A 241 -13.45 -31.97 -12.48
CA HIS A 241 -12.07 -31.79 -12.05
C HIS A 241 -11.89 -30.54 -11.17
N SER A 242 -12.50 -29.42 -11.57
CA SER A 242 -12.53 -28.17 -10.80
C SER A 242 -13.08 -28.37 -9.38
N SER A 243 -14.22 -29.05 -9.26
CA SER A 243 -14.88 -29.27 -7.97
C SER A 243 -14.03 -30.12 -7.03
N ILE A 244 -13.36 -31.16 -7.54
CA ILE A 244 -12.45 -32.01 -6.75
C ILE A 244 -11.27 -31.19 -6.24
N ILE A 245 -10.65 -30.37 -7.10
CA ILE A 245 -9.51 -29.54 -6.70
C ILE A 245 -9.94 -28.50 -5.65
N LEU A 246 -11.08 -27.83 -5.86
CA LEU A 246 -11.66 -26.88 -4.89
C LEU A 246 -11.86 -27.54 -3.52
N LEU A 247 -12.44 -28.73 -3.48
CA LEU A 247 -12.60 -29.51 -2.25
C LEU A 247 -11.26 -29.86 -1.62
N GLY A 248 -10.27 -30.29 -2.41
CA GLY A 248 -8.92 -30.56 -1.93
C GLY A 248 -8.28 -29.35 -1.26
N TYR A 249 -8.41 -28.16 -1.86
CA TYR A 249 -7.95 -26.90 -1.26
C TYR A 249 -8.67 -26.60 0.06
N LEU A 250 -10.01 -26.73 0.11
CA LEU A 250 -10.77 -26.48 1.33
C LEU A 250 -10.43 -27.46 2.46
N VAL A 251 -10.22 -28.75 2.14
CA VAL A 251 -9.82 -29.79 3.10
C VAL A 251 -8.47 -29.48 3.74
N VAL A 252 -7.54 -28.82 3.03
CA VAL A 252 -6.25 -28.38 3.60
C VAL A 252 -6.38 -27.04 4.31
N LEU A 253 -7.10 -26.08 3.71
CA LEU A 253 -7.15 -24.70 4.20
C LEU A 253 -7.99 -24.54 5.46
N VAL A 254 -9.11 -25.24 5.60
CA VAL A 254 -9.98 -25.11 6.77
C VAL A 254 -9.27 -25.61 8.04
N PRO A 255 -8.61 -26.78 8.08
CA PRO A 255 -7.83 -27.19 9.24
C PRO A 255 -6.66 -26.26 9.54
N LEU A 256 -5.93 -25.82 8.50
CA LEU A 256 -4.84 -24.85 8.67
C LEU A 256 -5.34 -23.55 9.29
N TYR A 257 -6.48 -23.03 8.81
CA TYR A 257 -7.13 -21.84 9.35
C TYR A 257 -7.46 -22.00 10.84
N LEU A 258 -8.12 -23.09 11.22
CA LEU A 258 -8.48 -23.36 12.62
C LEU A 258 -7.24 -23.45 13.52
N PHE A 259 -6.21 -24.17 13.07
CA PHE A 259 -4.93 -24.28 13.78
C PHE A 259 -4.26 -22.92 14.01
N ILE A 260 -4.26 -22.05 12.98
CA ILE A 260 -3.64 -20.72 13.07
C ILE A 260 -4.44 -19.80 13.99
N LEU A 261 -5.77 -19.89 14.01
CA LEU A 261 -6.60 -19.08 14.92
C LEU A 261 -6.33 -19.36 16.39
N GLU A 262 -6.13 -20.63 16.76
CA GLU A 262 -5.77 -20.99 18.14
C GLU A 262 -4.42 -20.40 18.52
N ARG A 263 -3.43 -20.52 17.62
CA ARG A 263 -2.09 -20.01 17.85
C ARG A 263 -2.01 -18.48 17.87
N LEU A 264 -2.84 -17.81 17.07
CA LEU A 264 -3.00 -16.36 17.05
C LEU A 264 -3.52 -15.87 18.40
N TRP A 265 -4.54 -16.53 18.96
CA TRP A 265 -5.12 -16.15 20.25
C TRP A 265 -4.12 -16.25 21.39
N GLY A 266 -3.42 -17.39 21.50
CA GLY A 266 -2.40 -17.57 22.54
C GLY A 266 -1.32 -16.48 22.49
N ARG A 267 -0.93 -16.02 21.29
CA ARG A 267 0.03 -14.91 21.15
C ARG A 267 -0.52 -13.54 21.53
N LEU A 268 -1.83 -13.31 21.38
CA LEU A 268 -2.47 -12.04 21.75
C LEU A 268 -2.70 -11.96 23.26
N GLU A 269 -3.09 -13.08 23.87
CA GLU A 269 -3.36 -13.22 25.30
C GLU A 269 -2.07 -13.08 26.13
N GLU A 270 -0.97 -13.73 25.71
CA GLU A 270 0.33 -13.67 26.42
C GLU A 270 0.99 -12.27 26.39
N GLY A 271 0.46 -11.32 25.63
CA GLY A 271 1.06 -9.99 25.45
C GLY A 271 2.43 -10.02 24.77
N ALA A 272 3.02 -8.85 24.52
CA ALA A 272 4.39 -8.79 24.04
C ALA A 272 5.31 -9.33 25.15
N LYS A 273 5.82 -10.56 25.00
CA LYS A 273 6.87 -11.10 25.88
C LYS A 273 8.06 -10.14 25.82
N VAL A 274 8.16 -9.26 26.83
CA VAL A 274 9.33 -8.42 27.04
C VAL A 274 10.44 -9.39 27.40
N SER A 275 11.24 -9.74 26.40
CA SER A 275 12.49 -10.49 26.61
C SER A 275 13.24 -9.77 27.72
N ARG A 276 13.51 -10.48 28.82
CA ARG A 276 14.20 -9.98 30.02
C ARG A 276 15.27 -8.96 29.66
N SER A 277 15.24 -7.85 30.38
CA SER A 277 16.12 -6.68 30.34
C SER A 277 17.52 -6.97 29.79
N ARG A 278 17.66 -6.89 28.47
CA ARG A 278 18.98 -6.66 27.90
C ARG A 278 19.30 -5.21 28.23
N THR A 279 20.23 -4.98 29.16
CA THR A 279 20.83 -3.67 29.39
C THR A 279 21.53 -3.26 28.11
N VAL A 280 20.78 -2.59 27.23
CA VAL A 280 21.36 -1.96 26.05
C VAL A 280 22.11 -0.75 26.58
N ARG A 281 23.43 -0.65 26.34
CA ARG A 281 24.16 0.59 26.58
C ARG A 281 23.49 1.67 25.74
N PHE A 282 22.70 2.53 26.39
CA PHE A 282 22.11 3.68 25.75
C PHE A 282 23.22 4.69 25.50
N LYS A 283 23.62 4.84 24.24
CA LYS A 283 24.51 5.90 23.82
C LYS A 283 23.62 7.02 23.27
N ALA A 284 23.53 8.11 24.02
CA ALA A 284 22.92 9.33 23.52
C ALA A 284 23.86 9.91 22.46
N GLU A 285 23.43 9.93 21.20
CA GLU A 285 24.14 10.59 20.12
C GLU A 285 23.42 11.89 19.79
N THR A 286 24.12 13.01 19.94
CA THR A 286 23.63 14.34 19.59
C THR A 286 23.62 14.47 18.07
N HIS A 287 22.43 14.59 17.50
CA HIS A 287 22.22 14.86 16.09
C HIS A 287 21.64 16.28 15.93
N HIS A 288 21.89 16.92 14.80
CA HIS A 288 21.18 18.15 14.45
C HIS A 288 19.65 17.89 14.44
N PRO A 289 18.80 18.80 14.96
CA PRO A 289 17.36 18.56 15.12
C PRO A 289 16.67 18.03 13.86
N ILE A 290 16.99 18.59 12.69
CA ILE A 290 16.46 18.16 11.38
C ILE A 290 16.74 16.67 11.13
N VAL A 291 17.99 16.24 11.32
CA VAL A 291 18.42 14.86 11.07
C VAL A 291 17.85 13.91 12.13
N ALA A 292 17.80 14.36 13.38
CA ALA A 292 17.23 13.59 14.49
C ALA A 292 15.75 13.26 14.22
N ILE A 293 14.95 14.26 13.82
CA ILE A 293 13.53 14.09 13.48
C ILE A 293 13.38 13.18 12.26
N ALA A 294 14.17 13.40 11.20
CA ALA A 294 14.09 12.58 9.99
C ALA A 294 14.44 11.11 10.26
N LEU A 295 15.50 10.83 11.02
CA LEU A 295 15.89 9.47 11.41
C LEU A 295 14.84 8.81 12.32
N LYS A 296 14.26 9.57 13.24
CA LYS A 296 13.14 9.12 14.08
C LYS A 296 11.95 8.70 13.21
N ASP A 297 11.53 9.56 12.28
CA ASP A 297 10.39 9.30 11.39
C ASP A 297 10.62 8.09 10.49
N LEU A 298 11.78 8.02 9.82
CA LEU A 298 12.15 6.86 9.00
C LEU A 298 12.12 5.57 9.83
N ARG A 299 12.68 5.60 11.05
CA ARG A 299 12.65 4.44 11.96
C ARG A 299 11.23 4.05 12.37
N ILE A 300 10.33 5.02 12.56
CA ILE A 300 8.91 4.76 12.83
C ILE A 300 8.22 4.14 11.61
N VAL A 301 8.48 4.67 10.40
CA VAL A 301 7.96 4.15 9.13
C VAL A 301 8.34 2.69 8.95
N PHE A 302 9.63 2.33 9.09
CA PHE A 302 10.07 0.94 8.99
C PHE A 302 9.50 0.01 10.08
N ARG A 303 9.10 0.56 11.24
CA ARG A 303 8.50 -0.22 12.33
C ARG A 303 6.99 -0.42 12.15
N LYS A 304 6.28 0.56 11.57
CA LYS A 304 4.82 0.54 11.40
C LYS A 304 4.46 0.22 9.95
N SER A 305 3.98 -1.00 9.71
CA SER A 305 3.66 -1.54 8.38
C SER A 305 2.74 -0.63 7.55
N ALA A 306 1.74 -0.03 8.18
CA ALA A 306 0.81 0.88 7.50
C ALA A 306 1.49 2.17 7.00
N LEU A 307 2.44 2.71 7.75
CA LEU A 307 3.23 3.88 7.32
C LEU A 307 4.22 3.48 6.24
N LEU A 308 4.86 2.30 6.36
CA LEU A 308 5.77 1.77 5.35
C LEU A 308 5.08 1.63 3.98
N VAL A 309 3.84 1.15 3.97
CA VAL A 309 3.04 1.05 2.75
C VAL A 309 2.82 2.43 2.14
N GLY A 310 2.31 3.40 2.90
CA GLY A 310 2.06 4.75 2.39
C GLY A 310 3.35 5.41 1.89
N PHE A 311 4.47 5.09 2.53
CA PHE A 311 5.80 5.57 2.16
C PHE A 311 6.33 4.96 0.85
N ILE A 312 6.04 3.69 0.60
CA ILE A 312 6.46 2.97 -0.63
C ILE A 312 5.44 3.13 -1.76
N PHE A 313 4.19 3.55 -1.46
CA PHE A 313 3.13 3.75 -2.44
C PHE A 313 3.55 4.49 -3.72
N PRO A 314 4.40 5.54 -3.67
CA PRO A 314 4.92 6.18 -4.87
C PRO A 314 5.57 5.21 -5.88
N LEU A 315 6.28 4.20 -5.40
CA LEU A 315 6.90 3.20 -6.26
C LEU A 315 5.87 2.41 -7.07
N PHE A 316 4.62 2.28 -6.58
CA PHE A 316 3.54 1.62 -7.31
C PHE A 316 3.13 2.36 -8.61
N ILE A 317 3.48 3.63 -8.74
CA ILE A 317 3.17 4.42 -9.93
C ILE A 317 4.40 4.48 -10.85
N ILE A 318 5.59 4.56 -10.26
CA ILE A 318 6.86 4.79 -10.97
C ILE A 318 7.40 3.51 -11.64
N LEU A 319 7.32 2.37 -10.95
CA LEU A 319 8.02 1.14 -11.35
C LEU A 319 7.66 0.61 -12.75
N PRO A 320 6.39 0.58 -13.21
CA PRO A 320 6.04 0.03 -14.53
C PRO A 320 6.72 0.81 -15.64
N SER A 321 6.67 2.13 -15.55
CA SER A 321 7.27 3.05 -16.50
C SER A 321 8.79 2.93 -16.49
N ALA A 322 9.39 2.81 -15.29
CA ALA A 322 10.83 2.58 -15.14
C ALA A 322 11.29 1.25 -15.77
N VAL A 323 10.58 0.16 -15.52
CA VAL A 323 10.89 -1.17 -16.07
C VAL A 323 10.72 -1.19 -17.58
N ASN A 324 9.66 -0.59 -18.11
CA ASN A 324 9.42 -0.53 -19.56
C ASN A 324 10.59 0.16 -20.30
N ILE A 325 11.14 1.24 -19.74
CA ILE A 325 12.33 1.90 -20.31
C ILE A 325 13.52 0.94 -20.37
N LEU A 326 13.78 0.20 -19.29
CA LEU A 326 14.91 -0.73 -19.21
C LEU A 326 14.76 -1.93 -20.15
N VAL A 327 13.54 -2.44 -20.32
CA VAL A 327 13.25 -3.61 -21.16
C VAL A 327 13.21 -3.26 -22.65
N SER A 328 12.74 -2.05 -23.01
CA SER A 328 12.60 -1.63 -24.42
C SER A 328 13.92 -1.58 -25.20
N GLY A 329 15.08 -1.59 -24.54
CA GLY A 329 16.42 -1.58 -25.16
C GLY A 329 16.80 -0.27 -25.86
N SER A 330 15.82 0.54 -26.30
CA SER A 330 16.03 1.85 -26.92
C SER A 330 15.69 2.98 -25.94
N ILE A 331 16.71 3.54 -25.29
CA ILE A 331 16.52 4.65 -24.35
C ILE A 331 16.38 5.96 -25.11
N ARG A 332 15.15 6.47 -25.18
CA ARG A 332 14.89 7.87 -25.53
C ARG A 332 15.00 8.73 -24.27
N GLU A 333 15.74 9.83 -24.35
CA GLU A 333 15.93 10.77 -23.23
C GLU A 333 14.59 11.21 -22.63
N TRP A 334 13.63 11.56 -23.49
CA TRP A 334 12.27 11.95 -23.07
C TRP A 334 11.50 10.88 -22.30
N SER A 335 11.78 9.59 -22.52
CA SER A 335 11.19 8.52 -21.71
C SER A 335 11.69 8.59 -20.26
N VAL A 336 12.99 8.78 -20.06
CA VAL A 336 13.61 8.94 -18.73
C VAL A 336 13.08 10.19 -18.05
N VAL A 337 13.07 11.31 -18.78
CA VAL A 337 12.57 12.61 -18.31
C VAL A 337 11.11 12.50 -17.87
N SER A 338 10.26 11.81 -18.63
CA SER A 338 8.85 11.59 -18.28
C SER A 338 8.68 10.83 -16.97
N VAL A 339 9.53 9.82 -16.72
CA VAL A 339 9.51 9.09 -15.45
C VAL A 339 10.06 9.96 -14.30
N LEU A 340 11.08 10.79 -14.53
CA LEU A 340 11.55 11.74 -13.51
C LEU A 340 10.47 12.76 -13.13
N PHE A 341 9.70 13.26 -14.10
CA PHE A 341 8.53 14.12 -13.82
C PHE A 341 7.45 13.37 -13.04
N MET A 342 7.19 12.11 -13.36
CA MET A 342 6.27 11.26 -12.60
C MET A 342 6.74 11.07 -11.16
N ILE A 343 8.04 10.80 -10.94
CA ILE A 343 8.63 10.70 -9.59
C ILE A 343 8.45 12.02 -8.84
N GLY A 344 8.75 13.15 -9.47
CA GLY A 344 8.54 14.48 -8.90
C GLY A 344 7.08 14.71 -8.52
N TRP A 345 6.14 14.33 -9.39
CA TRP A 345 4.71 14.54 -9.14
C TRP A 345 4.20 13.69 -7.98
N VAL A 346 4.62 12.42 -7.92
CA VAL A 346 4.16 11.48 -6.88
C VAL A 346 4.84 11.75 -5.53
N ALA A 347 6.00 12.43 -5.48
CA ALA A 347 6.67 12.78 -4.24
C ALA A 347 5.77 13.55 -3.25
N SER A 348 4.83 14.36 -3.74
CA SER A 348 3.88 15.08 -2.89
C SER A 348 2.70 14.25 -2.38
N VAL A 349 2.45 13.07 -2.96
CA VAL A 349 1.34 12.19 -2.52
C VAL A 349 1.61 11.64 -1.11
N GLY A 350 2.90 11.54 -0.73
CA GLY A 350 3.33 11.05 0.57
C GLY A 350 3.13 12.01 1.75
N VAL A 351 2.74 13.27 1.53
CA VAL A 351 2.62 14.30 2.58
C VAL A 351 1.74 13.84 3.72
N ASP A 352 0.55 13.31 3.40
CA ASP A 352 -0.43 12.87 4.39
C ASP A 352 0.15 11.79 5.32
N THR A 353 0.85 10.83 4.73
CA THR A 353 1.50 9.75 5.49
C THR A 353 2.60 10.28 6.39
N VAL A 354 3.42 11.22 5.90
CA VAL A 354 4.59 11.75 6.61
C VAL A 354 4.20 12.72 7.74
N LEU A 355 3.15 13.53 7.55
CA LEU A 355 2.61 14.40 8.59
C LEU A 355 1.90 13.61 9.69
N LYS A 356 1.25 12.49 9.36
CA LYS A 356 0.55 11.62 10.34
C LYS A 356 1.47 10.73 11.17
N ILE A 357 2.78 10.66 10.87
CA ILE A 357 3.75 9.85 11.65
C ILE A 357 3.71 10.22 13.14
N ASP A 358 3.53 11.50 13.43
CA ASP A 358 3.65 12.08 14.77
C ASP A 358 2.34 12.16 15.55
N GLY A 359 1.22 11.68 14.99
CA GLY A 359 -0.12 11.96 15.53
C GLY A 359 -0.37 11.62 17.01
N ARG A 360 0.35 10.66 17.59
CA ARG A 360 0.23 10.31 19.03
C ARG A 360 1.20 11.03 19.96
N GLU A 361 2.30 11.54 19.42
CA GLU A 361 3.39 12.16 20.20
C GLU A 361 3.58 13.63 19.83
N PHE A 362 2.62 14.21 19.11
CA PHE A 362 2.70 15.59 18.62
C PHE A 362 2.76 16.60 19.78
N GLU A 363 2.03 16.36 20.87
CA GLU A 363 2.11 17.17 22.09
C GLU A 363 3.51 17.13 22.72
N PHE A 364 4.20 15.99 22.64
CA PHE A 364 5.58 15.87 23.09
C PHE A 364 6.55 16.59 22.14
N LEU A 365 6.31 16.57 20.83
CA LEU A 365 7.13 17.34 19.88
C LEU A 365 6.98 18.85 20.09
N ARG A 366 5.78 19.32 20.46
CA ARG A 366 5.52 20.72 20.82
C ARG A 366 6.28 21.18 22.05
N SER A 367 6.62 20.29 22.98
CA SER A 367 7.39 20.64 24.19
C SER A 367 8.90 20.68 23.96
N LEU A 368 9.38 20.24 22.79
CA LEU A 368 10.80 20.28 22.44
C LEU A 368 11.18 21.65 21.84
N PRO A 369 12.43 22.12 22.04
CA PRO A 369 12.92 23.38 21.47
C PRO A 369 13.24 23.21 19.96
N ILE A 370 12.21 22.96 19.14
CA ILE A 370 12.32 22.74 17.70
C ILE A 370 11.53 23.85 16.97
N THR A 371 12.13 24.48 15.98
CA THR A 371 11.43 25.49 15.16
C THR A 371 10.60 24.85 14.05
N VAL A 372 9.55 25.53 13.58
CA VAL A 372 8.71 25.07 12.46
C VAL A 372 9.56 24.77 11.22
N GLY A 373 10.51 25.66 10.87
CA GLY A 373 11.42 25.43 9.75
C GLY A 373 12.31 24.18 9.90
N GLN A 374 12.79 23.88 11.12
CA GLN A 374 13.55 22.65 11.37
C GLN A 374 12.68 21.40 11.21
N PHE A 375 11.44 21.45 11.70
CA PHE A 375 10.48 20.37 11.53
C PHE A 375 10.15 20.13 10.05
N LEU A 376 9.83 21.18 9.30
CA LEU A 376 9.45 21.07 7.89
C LEU A 376 10.61 20.55 7.02
N ARG A 377 11.85 20.99 7.27
CA ARG A 377 13.03 20.44 6.58
C ARG A 377 13.23 18.96 6.90
N ALA A 378 12.94 18.52 8.12
CA ALA A 378 13.01 17.10 8.47
C ALA A 378 11.96 16.30 7.70
N LYS A 379 10.73 16.81 7.64
CA LYS A 379 9.64 16.19 6.86
C LYS A 379 9.96 16.13 5.37
N LEU A 380 10.60 17.18 4.84
CA LEU A 380 11.06 17.21 3.46
C LEU A 380 12.04 16.05 3.17
N LEU A 381 13.04 15.83 4.04
CA LEU A 381 13.98 14.72 3.88
C LEU A 381 13.28 13.36 3.91
N VAL A 382 12.33 13.17 4.82
CA VAL A 382 11.55 11.93 4.93
C VAL A 382 10.75 11.70 3.66
N MET A 383 9.96 12.70 3.21
CA MET A 383 9.16 12.61 1.99
C MET A 383 9.99 12.28 0.74
N ASN A 384 11.22 12.76 0.68
CA ASN A 384 12.09 12.59 -0.49
C ASN A 384 12.94 11.33 -0.47
N ALA A 385 13.01 10.60 0.65
CA ALA A 385 13.89 9.44 0.73
C ALA A 385 13.55 8.37 -0.33
N VAL A 386 12.27 8.08 -0.58
CA VAL A 386 11.85 7.11 -1.61
C VAL A 386 11.90 7.69 -3.02
N PRO A 387 11.30 8.87 -3.32
CA PRO A 387 11.35 9.45 -4.65
C PRO A 387 12.78 9.72 -5.16
N VAL A 388 13.66 10.29 -4.33
CA VAL A 388 15.04 10.59 -4.74
C VAL A 388 15.84 9.30 -4.94
N THR A 389 15.70 8.29 -4.07
CA THR A 389 16.39 7.01 -4.29
C THR A 389 15.89 6.29 -5.53
N ALA A 390 14.58 6.34 -5.81
CA ALA A 390 14.01 5.80 -7.04
C ALA A 390 14.50 6.54 -8.30
N GLY A 391 14.53 7.87 -8.27
CA GLY A 391 14.98 8.70 -9.38
C GLY A 391 16.47 8.51 -9.66
N VAL A 392 17.30 8.56 -8.63
CA VAL A 392 18.75 8.32 -8.76
C VAL A 392 19.00 6.88 -9.23
N GLY A 393 18.32 5.90 -8.64
CA GLY A 393 18.42 4.50 -9.04
C GLY A 393 18.04 4.28 -10.52
N LEU A 394 16.97 4.91 -10.99
CA LEU A 394 16.57 4.88 -12.40
C LEU A 394 17.64 5.47 -13.30
N VAL A 395 18.12 6.68 -13.00
CA VAL A 395 19.13 7.34 -13.84
C VAL A 395 20.41 6.51 -13.90
N LEU A 396 20.86 5.94 -12.78
CA LEU A 396 22.03 5.08 -12.73
C LEU A 396 21.82 3.77 -13.52
N ALA A 397 20.66 3.13 -13.40
CA ALA A 397 20.34 1.91 -14.14
C ALA A 397 20.29 2.15 -15.65
N VAL A 398 19.68 3.26 -16.09
CA VAL A 398 19.61 3.65 -17.50
C VAL A 398 20.99 4.09 -18.02
N SER A 399 21.82 4.70 -17.17
CA SER A 399 23.18 5.14 -17.52
C SER A 399 24.11 3.97 -17.89
N TYR A 400 23.81 2.76 -17.39
CA TYR A 400 24.52 1.54 -17.81
C TYR A 400 24.37 1.28 -19.31
N LEU A 401 23.22 1.64 -19.89
CA LEU A 401 22.92 1.47 -21.31
C LEU A 401 23.24 2.75 -22.11
N ASN A 402 23.10 3.94 -21.52
CA ASN A 402 23.44 5.22 -22.16
C ASN A 402 24.02 6.22 -21.16
N ALA A 403 25.36 6.37 -21.17
CA ALA A 403 26.10 7.23 -20.24
C ALA A 403 25.68 8.72 -20.27
N ARG A 404 25.09 9.22 -21.38
CA ARG A 404 24.63 10.62 -21.46
C ARG A 404 23.51 10.92 -20.46
N THR A 405 22.77 9.90 -20.03
CA THR A 405 21.66 10.05 -19.08
C THR A 405 22.13 10.42 -17.68
N LEU A 406 23.42 10.26 -17.34
CA LEU A 406 24.00 10.76 -16.08
C LEU A 406 23.79 12.27 -15.90
N ALA A 407 23.69 13.03 -17.00
CA ALA A 407 23.38 14.45 -16.96
C ALA A 407 22.04 14.75 -16.25
N LEU A 408 21.12 13.77 -16.17
CA LEU A 408 19.81 13.90 -15.54
C LEU A 408 19.82 13.69 -14.02
N LEU A 409 20.95 13.29 -13.42
CA LEU A 409 21.07 13.09 -11.97
C LEU A 409 20.61 14.30 -11.13
N PRO A 410 20.96 15.55 -11.47
CA PRO A 410 20.47 16.71 -10.72
C PRO A 410 18.94 16.81 -10.74
N ALA A 411 18.29 16.49 -11.86
CA ALA A 411 16.83 16.53 -11.94
C ALA A 411 16.17 15.43 -11.10
N ALA A 412 16.78 14.25 -10.99
CA ALA A 412 16.29 13.17 -10.14
C ALA A 412 16.26 13.55 -8.64
N VAL A 413 17.09 14.51 -8.23
CA VAL A 413 17.12 15.03 -6.85
C VAL A 413 16.24 16.27 -6.69
N ILE A 414 16.34 17.23 -7.61
CA ILE A 414 15.71 18.54 -7.46
C ILE A 414 14.19 18.49 -7.71
N LEU A 415 13.70 17.72 -8.68
CA LEU A 415 12.27 17.68 -9.00
C LEU A 415 11.41 17.18 -7.81
N PRO A 416 11.76 16.07 -7.13
CA PRO A 416 11.02 15.63 -5.95
C PRO A 416 11.12 16.60 -4.77
N LEU A 417 12.30 17.21 -4.57
CA LEU A 417 12.51 18.19 -3.51
C LEU A 417 11.64 19.43 -3.72
N LEU A 418 11.53 19.92 -4.94
CA LEU A 418 10.69 21.06 -5.29
C LEU A 418 9.22 20.78 -4.98
N THR A 419 8.65 19.71 -5.52
CA THR A 419 7.21 19.41 -5.36
C THR A 419 6.84 19.07 -3.91
N SER A 420 7.73 18.41 -3.18
CA SER A 420 7.58 18.18 -1.75
C SER A 420 7.65 19.48 -0.94
N SER A 421 8.52 20.42 -1.34
CA SER A 421 8.61 21.74 -0.71
C SER A 421 7.34 22.56 -0.97
N VAL A 422 6.84 22.55 -2.20
CA VAL A 422 5.56 23.20 -2.56
C VAL A 422 4.43 22.62 -1.73
N ALA A 423 4.41 21.30 -1.55
CA ALA A 423 3.40 20.64 -0.72
C ALA A 423 3.47 21.04 0.76
N LEU A 424 4.68 21.08 1.34
CA LEU A 424 4.86 21.54 2.72
C LEU A 424 4.50 23.02 2.88
N ALA A 425 4.90 23.87 1.93
CA ALA A 425 4.54 25.29 1.94
C ALA A 425 3.03 25.49 1.83
N PHE A 426 2.33 24.70 1.01
CA PHE A 426 0.88 24.75 0.88
C PHE A 426 0.16 24.41 2.19
N PHE A 427 0.59 23.35 2.88
CA PHE A 427 -0.07 22.92 4.13
C PHE A 427 0.32 23.74 5.36
N TYR A 428 1.50 24.37 5.37
CA TYR A 428 1.98 25.19 6.49
C TYR A 428 1.95 26.69 6.19
N HIS A 429 1.22 27.12 5.17
CA HIS A 429 1.08 28.53 4.85
C HIS A 429 0.38 29.28 6.00
N GLY A 430 1.07 30.23 6.63
CA GLY A 430 0.51 31.05 7.72
C GLY A 430 0.47 30.37 9.09
N GLU A 431 1.06 29.18 9.23
CA GLU A 431 1.16 28.46 10.51
C GLU A 431 2.40 28.91 11.29
N SER A 432 2.22 29.63 12.39
CA SER A 432 3.31 30.10 13.26
C SER A 432 3.75 29.07 14.31
N GLU A 433 2.90 28.08 14.59
CA GLU A 433 3.16 27.03 15.56
C GLU A 433 3.22 25.66 14.90
N LEU A 434 3.89 24.71 15.56
CA LEU A 434 3.84 23.31 15.16
C LEU A 434 2.38 22.83 15.25
N SER A 435 1.68 22.73 14.13
CA SER A 435 0.36 22.15 14.01
C SER A 435 0.37 20.94 13.06
N VAL A 436 -0.68 20.11 13.11
CA VAL A 436 -0.92 19.05 12.12
C VAL A 436 -1.98 19.58 11.15
N PRO A 437 -1.61 20.08 9.96
CA PRO A 437 -2.51 20.80 9.08
C PRO A 437 -3.60 19.89 8.51
N GLU A 438 -4.84 20.36 8.35
CA GLU A 438 -5.96 19.54 7.90
C GLU A 438 -5.81 19.07 6.43
N THR A 439 -5.65 17.77 6.25
CA THR A 439 -5.57 17.11 4.94
C THR A 439 -6.95 16.60 4.51
N ASN A 440 -7.65 17.33 3.64
CA ASN A 440 -8.90 16.89 3.02
C ASN A 440 -8.65 16.50 1.55
N PHE A 441 -9.53 15.69 0.95
CA PHE A 441 -9.43 15.28 -0.45
C PHE A 441 -9.36 16.49 -1.41
N GLY A 442 -10.09 17.56 -1.11
CA GLY A 442 -10.01 18.82 -1.85
C GLY A 442 -8.61 19.47 -1.79
N HIS A 443 -7.97 19.47 -0.61
CA HIS A 443 -6.60 19.95 -0.46
C HIS A 443 -5.61 19.11 -1.27
N VAL A 444 -5.78 17.79 -1.30
CA VAL A 444 -4.96 16.90 -2.13
C VAL A 444 -5.14 17.20 -3.62
N LEU A 445 -6.38 17.42 -4.07
CA LEU A 445 -6.67 17.72 -5.48
C LEU A 445 -6.07 19.07 -5.91
N VAL A 446 -6.22 20.11 -5.09
CA VAL A 446 -5.58 21.43 -5.31
C VAL A 446 -4.05 21.28 -5.36
N LEU A 447 -3.46 20.54 -4.43
CA LEU A 447 -2.03 20.29 -4.41
C LEU A 447 -1.56 19.56 -5.67
N MET A 448 -2.32 18.57 -6.15
CA MET A 448 -2.00 17.85 -7.39
C MET A 448 -2.02 18.79 -8.61
N ILE A 449 -2.94 19.76 -8.65
CA ILE A 449 -3.01 20.79 -9.70
C ILE A 449 -1.79 21.71 -9.61
N ILE A 450 -1.46 22.22 -8.41
CA ILE A 450 -0.30 23.11 -8.21
C ILE A 450 1.00 22.42 -8.59
N ASN A 451 1.20 21.17 -8.17
CA ASN A 451 2.39 20.40 -8.54
C ASN A 451 2.40 20.05 -10.03
N GLY A 452 1.24 19.74 -10.62
CA GLY A 452 1.10 19.54 -12.06
C GLY A 452 1.49 20.79 -12.86
N ALA A 453 1.03 21.97 -12.44
CA ALA A 453 1.38 23.24 -13.06
C ALA A 453 2.87 23.57 -12.89
N THR A 454 3.42 23.34 -11.69
CA THR A 454 4.85 23.56 -11.39
C THR A 454 5.75 22.68 -12.28
N LEU A 455 5.45 21.40 -12.35
CA LEU A 455 6.19 20.46 -13.21
C LEU A 455 5.93 20.72 -14.69
N GLY A 456 4.72 21.13 -15.07
CA GLY A 456 4.36 21.50 -16.44
C GLY A 456 5.16 22.71 -16.94
N ALA A 457 5.37 23.72 -16.09
CA ALA A 457 6.24 24.85 -16.40
C ALA A 457 7.70 24.41 -16.63
N ILE A 458 8.22 23.51 -15.78
CA ILE A 458 9.58 22.97 -15.92
C ILE A 458 9.69 22.10 -17.18
N ALA A 459 8.70 21.25 -17.47
CA ALA A 459 8.66 20.41 -18.65
C ALA A 459 8.59 21.25 -19.93
N GLY A 460 7.76 22.30 -19.95
CA GLY A 460 7.69 23.26 -21.04
C GLY A 460 9.02 23.96 -21.27
N LEU A 461 9.65 24.45 -20.19
CA LEU A 461 10.97 25.09 -20.30
C LEU A 461 12.05 24.13 -20.81
N TRP A 462 12.01 22.87 -20.36
CA TRP A 462 12.90 21.83 -20.85
C TRP A 462 12.70 21.59 -22.35
N TYR A 463 11.45 21.49 -22.80
CA TYR A 463 11.12 21.25 -24.20
C TYR A 463 11.55 22.39 -25.11
N PHE A 464 11.30 23.65 -24.72
CA PHE A 464 11.54 24.82 -25.56
C PHE A 464 12.94 25.43 -25.44
N LEU A 465 13.51 25.47 -24.23
CA LEU A 465 14.82 26.12 -23.98
C LEU A 465 15.92 25.13 -23.63
N GLY A 466 15.59 23.90 -23.26
CA GLY A 466 16.54 22.84 -22.95
C GLY A 466 16.77 22.60 -21.45
N TYR A 467 17.49 21.51 -21.17
CA TYR A 467 17.71 20.99 -19.81
C TYR A 467 18.30 22.00 -18.80
N PRO A 468 19.35 22.80 -19.14
CA PRO A 468 19.96 23.70 -18.16
C PRO A 468 19.00 24.75 -17.61
N TYR A 469 18.12 25.29 -18.46
CA TYR A 469 17.13 26.29 -18.05
C TYR A 469 16.04 25.67 -17.19
N ALA A 470 15.57 24.46 -17.54
CA ALA A 470 14.63 23.71 -16.72
C ALA A 470 15.18 23.43 -15.31
N LEU A 471 16.44 23.02 -15.23
CA LEU A 471 17.12 22.76 -13.96
C LEU A 471 17.30 24.05 -13.14
N ALA A 472 17.66 25.15 -13.78
CA ALA A 472 17.78 26.46 -13.14
C ALA A 472 16.43 26.90 -12.54
N LEU A 473 15.33 26.79 -13.32
CA LEU A 473 13.99 27.10 -12.84
C LEU A 473 13.59 26.23 -11.64
N ALA A 474 13.84 24.91 -11.72
CA ALA A 474 13.51 23.99 -10.64
C ALA A 474 14.31 24.29 -9.36
N THR A 475 15.60 24.64 -9.50
CA THR A 475 16.48 24.99 -8.38
C THR A 475 16.07 26.31 -7.74
N VAL A 476 15.82 27.35 -8.55
CA VAL A 476 15.35 28.66 -8.07
C VAL A 476 13.99 28.52 -7.39
N GLY A 477 13.06 27.76 -7.98
CA GLY A 477 11.77 27.45 -7.37
C GLY A 477 11.92 26.77 -6.01
N PHE A 478 12.81 25.78 -5.91
CA PHE A 478 13.07 25.07 -4.66
C PHE A 478 13.60 26.02 -3.58
N VAL A 479 14.62 26.82 -3.91
CA VAL A 479 15.21 27.80 -2.99
C VAL A 479 14.20 28.85 -2.56
N ALA A 480 13.38 29.36 -3.48
CA ALA A 480 12.36 30.36 -3.19
C ALA A 480 11.29 29.81 -2.23
N VAL A 481 10.80 28.60 -2.47
CA VAL A 481 9.82 27.95 -1.59
C VAL A 481 10.44 27.65 -0.21
N GLN A 482 11.69 27.19 -0.17
CA GLN A 482 12.39 26.97 1.10
C GLN A 482 12.61 28.28 1.88
N ALA A 483 12.90 29.39 1.19
CA ALA A 483 13.00 30.70 1.82
C ALA A 483 11.67 31.15 2.40
N LEU A 484 10.55 30.87 1.72
CA LEU A 484 9.20 31.18 2.18
C LEU A 484 8.80 30.34 3.42
N ILE A 485 9.21 29.07 3.47
CA ILE A 485 8.97 28.19 4.63
C ILE A 485 9.74 28.64 5.90
N ASN A 486 10.83 29.38 5.75
CA ASN A 486 11.66 29.83 6.89
C ASN A 486 11.22 31.19 7.47
N ARG A 487 10.34 31.90 6.77
CA ARG A 487 9.74 33.15 7.25
C ARG A 487 8.48 32.81 8.02
#